data_AF-A0A8C9IV13-F1
#
_entry.id   AF-A0A8C9IV13-F1
#
_cell.length_a   1.000
_cell.length_b   1.000
_cell.length_c   1.000
_cell.angle_alpha   90.00
_cell.angle_beta   90.00
_cell.angle_gamma   90.00
#
_symmetry.space_group_name_H-M   'P 1'
#
loop_
_entity.id
_entity.type
_entity.pdbx_description
1 polymer ?
#
loop_
_entity_poly.entity_id
_entity_poly.type
_entity_poly.pdbx_seq_one_letter_code
_entity_poly.pdbx_strand_id
1 'polypeptide(L)'
;MRPAGSGRGTGDGGVAWPGRPNSCGSYSAPAPSAAHRGSNRGAAAAGRSPRGGARSCSRAPAPSQRPPSRRTGAAPPRPARAPCRPPARGRLPRRPFPRGPRPAADPTGTPLRPPDPGRASGAPAHSLGSRVRLRPLVLFQAPKKKGKKGKAKGTLIVDGLAPEDMSKEQVEEHVSRIREELDREREERNYFQLERDKIHTFWEITRRQLEEKKAELRNKDREMEEAEERHQVEIKVYKQKVKHLLYEHQNNLTEMKAEGTVVMKLAQKEHRTQEGVLRKDMRALKVELKEQELANEVVVKNLRLKHTEEITKMRNDFERQVREIEAKYDKKMKMLRDELDLRRKTELHEVEERKNSQINTLMQRHEEAFTNIKKYYNDITLNNLALINSLKEQMEDMRKKEDHLEREMAEVSVQNKRLADPLQKAREEMSEMQKQLANYQRDKQILLCTKARLKVTEKELKDLQWEHEVLEQRFTKVQQERDELYRKFTAAIQEVQQKTGFKNLVLERKLQALSAAVEKKEVQFNEVLAASNLDPAALTLVSRKLEDVLESKNSTIKDLQYELARVCKAHNDLLRTYEAKLLAFGIPLDNVGFKPLETAVIGQTLGQGPAGLVGTPT
;
A
#
# COMPACT_ATOMS: atom_id res chain seq x y z
N MET A 1 -11.86 -79.17 -70.53
CA MET A 1 -12.53 -78.17 -69.65
C MET A 1 -11.46 -77.50 -68.77
N ARG A 2 -11.83 -76.49 -67.95
CA ARG A 2 -10.89 -75.55 -67.28
C ARG A 2 -9.64 -76.26 -66.68
N PRO A 3 -8.40 -75.96 -67.14
CA PRO A 3 -7.25 -76.85 -66.96
C PRO A 3 -6.17 -76.37 -65.97
N ALA A 4 -5.26 -77.30 -65.63
CA ALA A 4 -3.80 -77.21 -65.41
C ALA A 4 -3.16 -76.02 -64.62
N GLY A 5 -2.04 -76.21 -63.91
CA GLY A 5 -1.25 -77.43 -63.66
C GLY A 5 0.20 -77.13 -63.22
N SER A 6 0.90 -78.15 -62.71
CA SER A 6 2.37 -78.36 -62.65
C SER A 6 3.35 -77.16 -62.59
N GLY A 7 4.28 -77.14 -61.63
CA GLY A 7 5.51 -76.31 -61.75
C GLY A 7 6.52 -76.49 -60.61
N ARG A 8 7.81 -76.67 -60.95
CA ARG A 8 8.94 -76.80 -60.01
C ARG A 8 9.71 -75.47 -59.87
N GLY A 9 10.12 -75.12 -58.64
CA GLY A 9 11.53 -74.89 -58.26
C GLY A 9 12.33 -73.62 -58.68
N THR A 10 13.24 -73.24 -57.77
CA THR A 10 14.54 -72.54 -57.96
C THR A 10 14.60 -71.05 -58.38
N GLY A 11 15.67 -70.37 -57.93
CA GLY A 11 15.96 -68.92 -58.12
C GLY A 11 15.60 -68.07 -56.89
N ASP A 12 16.47 -67.47 -56.07
CA ASP A 12 17.92 -67.13 -56.10
C ASP A 12 18.34 -65.82 -56.81
N GLY A 13 19.25 -65.06 -56.19
CA GLY A 13 19.96 -63.87 -56.74
C GLY A 13 19.54 -62.45 -56.27
N GLY A 14 20.53 -61.58 -56.01
CA GLY A 14 20.40 -60.09 -56.03
C GLY A 14 20.33 -59.32 -54.68
N VAL A 15 21.31 -59.37 -53.77
CA VAL A 15 22.56 -58.54 -53.75
C VAL A 15 22.37 -57.02 -53.54
N ALA A 16 22.75 -56.50 -52.36
CA ALA A 16 23.51 -55.24 -52.15
C ALA A 16 23.72 -54.87 -50.66
N TRP A 17 24.94 -55.06 -50.11
CA TRP A 17 25.42 -54.41 -48.86
C TRP A 17 26.97 -54.30 -48.87
N PRO A 18 27.56 -53.09 -48.85
CA PRO A 18 29.01 -52.89 -48.76
C PRO A 18 29.46 -52.34 -47.39
N GLY A 19 30.76 -52.45 -47.06
CA GLY A 19 31.41 -51.61 -46.02
C GLY A 19 32.04 -52.32 -44.82
N ARG A 20 33.25 -52.87 -45.00
CA ARG A 20 34.27 -53.09 -43.94
C ARG A 20 35.03 -51.76 -43.69
N PRO A 21 35.86 -51.55 -42.63
CA PRO A 21 36.87 -52.52 -42.14
C PRO A 21 37.25 -52.50 -40.62
N ASN A 22 38.07 -53.51 -40.23
CA ASN A 22 39.26 -53.53 -39.33
C ASN A 22 39.30 -52.74 -37.99
N SER A 23 40.04 -53.14 -36.94
CA SER A 23 40.73 -54.40 -36.55
C SER A 23 41.31 -54.25 -35.12
N CYS A 24 41.66 -55.36 -34.43
CA CYS A 24 42.32 -55.43 -33.11
C CYS A 24 41.45 -54.94 -31.91
N GLY A 25 41.71 -55.33 -30.65
CA GLY A 25 42.60 -56.38 -30.12
C GLY A 25 42.81 -56.31 -28.58
N SER A 26 42.92 -57.48 -27.93
CA SER A 26 43.39 -57.73 -26.53
C SER A 26 42.63 -57.20 -25.28
N TYR A 27 42.09 -58.18 -24.52
CA TYR A 27 42.28 -58.48 -23.08
C TYR A 27 41.99 -57.51 -21.90
N SER A 28 41.27 -58.10 -20.92
CA SER A 28 41.46 -58.04 -19.45
C SER A 28 41.00 -56.85 -18.59
N ALA A 29 39.95 -57.12 -17.80
CA ALA A 29 39.77 -56.67 -16.41
C ALA A 29 40.50 -57.68 -15.45
N PRO A 30 40.52 -57.56 -14.08
CA PRO A 30 39.67 -56.73 -13.21
C PRO A 30 40.31 -56.14 -11.91
N ALA A 31 39.42 -55.58 -11.07
CA ALA A 31 39.48 -55.49 -9.60
C ALA A 31 40.34 -54.39 -8.91
N PRO A 32 39.93 -53.90 -7.71
CA PRO A 32 40.58 -52.81 -6.98
C PRO A 32 41.55 -53.30 -5.88
N SER A 33 42.32 -52.38 -5.29
CA SER A 33 43.16 -52.65 -4.12
C SER A 33 42.98 -51.62 -3.00
N ALA A 34 43.15 -52.08 -1.76
CA ALA A 34 43.30 -51.28 -0.55
C ALA A 34 44.26 -52.02 0.40
N ALA A 35 45.15 -51.30 1.09
CA ALA A 35 46.15 -51.89 1.99
C ALA A 35 46.23 -51.11 3.31
N HIS A 36 46.59 -51.82 4.39
CA HIS A 36 46.46 -51.35 5.77
C HIS A 36 47.81 -50.99 6.42
N ARG A 37 47.74 -50.44 7.64
CA ARG A 37 48.91 -50.25 8.50
C ARG A 37 49.41 -51.60 9.03
N GLY A 38 50.73 -51.76 9.15
CA GLY A 38 51.33 -52.88 9.89
C GLY A 38 51.30 -52.69 11.41
N SER A 39 51.44 -53.79 12.16
CA SER A 39 51.62 -53.83 13.62
C SER A 39 52.20 -55.18 14.01
N ASN A 40 53.16 -55.24 14.95
CA ASN A 40 53.54 -56.49 15.62
C ASN A 40 54.16 -56.26 17.02
N ARG A 41 54.40 -57.33 17.78
CA ARG A 41 54.54 -57.34 19.26
C ARG A 41 55.90 -57.86 19.79
N GLY A 42 56.19 -57.52 21.06
CA GLY A 42 57.05 -58.29 21.99
C GLY A 42 58.21 -57.50 22.61
N ALA A 43 58.82 -57.89 23.75
CA ALA A 43 58.35 -58.75 24.85
C ALA A 43 59.24 -58.57 26.12
N ALA A 44 58.63 -58.75 27.30
CA ALA A 44 59.17 -59.16 28.62
C ALA A 44 60.60 -58.76 29.16
N ALA A 45 60.58 -58.26 30.42
CA ALA A 45 61.38 -58.70 31.59
C ALA A 45 62.61 -57.91 32.13
N ALA A 46 62.71 -57.98 33.48
CA ALA A 46 63.85 -57.80 34.40
C ALA A 46 64.45 -56.38 34.66
N GLY A 47 64.85 -56.10 35.92
CA GLY A 47 65.98 -55.16 36.14
C GLY A 47 66.14 -54.24 37.37
N ARG A 48 65.74 -54.61 38.60
CA ARG A 48 66.26 -54.05 39.91
C ARG A 48 66.09 -52.54 40.26
N SER A 49 65.68 -52.32 41.51
CA SER A 49 65.79 -51.05 42.28
C SER A 49 67.24 -50.86 42.83
N PRO A 50 67.69 -49.70 43.37
CA PRO A 50 67.26 -49.30 44.73
C PRO A 50 67.27 -47.78 45.11
N ARG A 51 66.45 -47.44 46.12
CA ARG A 51 66.58 -46.31 47.10
C ARG A 51 66.46 -44.85 46.58
N GLY A 52 65.83 -43.92 47.31
CA GLY A 52 64.99 -44.10 48.51
C GLY A 52 64.64 -42.82 49.29
N GLY A 53 63.49 -42.85 49.98
CA GLY A 53 63.08 -41.89 51.01
C GLY A 53 62.35 -40.61 50.54
N ALA A 54 61.54 -39.94 51.38
CA ALA A 54 60.86 -40.39 52.61
C ALA A 54 59.78 -39.39 53.08
N ARG A 55 58.55 -39.87 53.35
CA ARG A 55 57.53 -39.28 54.29
C ARG A 55 56.96 -37.88 53.91
N SER A 56 55.76 -37.47 54.32
CA SER A 56 54.58 -38.16 54.91
C SER A 56 53.33 -37.27 54.85
N CYS A 57 52.13 -37.87 54.76
CA CYS A 57 50.80 -37.47 55.32
C CYS A 57 50.36 -35.98 55.32
N SER A 58 49.11 -35.62 54.99
CA SER A 58 47.90 -36.13 55.69
C SER A 58 46.56 -35.80 55.01
N ARG A 59 45.57 -36.69 55.26
CA ARG A 59 44.10 -36.49 55.34
C ARG A 59 43.27 -35.84 54.20
N ALA A 60 42.32 -36.64 53.71
CA ALA A 60 40.97 -36.24 53.24
C ALA A 60 39.97 -36.28 54.45
N PRO A 61 38.61 -36.19 54.35
CA PRO A 61 37.72 -36.30 53.17
C PRO A 61 36.54 -35.28 53.07
N ALA A 62 35.62 -35.56 52.13
CA ALA A 62 34.39 -34.84 51.74
C ALA A 62 33.15 -35.24 52.63
N PRO A 63 31.83 -35.12 52.27
CA PRO A 63 31.18 -34.59 51.04
C PRO A 63 29.79 -33.86 51.16
N SER A 64 29.26 -33.41 50.00
CA SER A 64 27.86 -33.57 49.53
C SER A 64 26.76 -32.48 49.69
N GLN A 65 25.75 -32.61 48.80
CA GLN A 65 24.37 -32.09 48.77
C GLN A 65 24.08 -30.77 48.01
N ARG A 66 22.80 -30.58 47.61
CA ARG A 66 22.30 -29.59 46.60
C ARG A 66 21.35 -28.52 47.21
N PRO A 67 20.33 -27.93 46.51
CA PRO A 67 20.26 -26.49 46.28
C PRO A 67 19.05 -25.80 46.97
N PRO A 68 18.76 -24.53 46.65
CA PRO A 68 17.50 -24.31 45.91
C PRO A 68 17.59 -23.23 44.81
N SER A 69 16.45 -22.94 44.17
CA SER A 69 16.30 -22.05 43.02
C SER A 69 15.54 -20.75 43.33
N ARG A 70 15.68 -19.73 42.47
CA ARG A 70 14.66 -18.67 42.30
C ARG A 70 14.74 -18.01 40.91
N ARG A 71 13.64 -17.35 40.51
CA ARG A 71 13.46 -16.68 39.20
C ARG A 71 13.59 -15.17 39.33
N THR A 72 14.16 -14.54 38.30
CA THR A 72 13.73 -13.25 37.73
C THR A 72 14.08 -13.27 36.24
N GLY A 73 13.38 -12.48 35.40
CA GLY A 73 13.60 -12.49 33.95
C GLY A 73 13.51 -11.11 33.32
N ALA A 74 14.09 -10.97 32.12
CA ALA A 74 13.99 -9.81 31.23
C ALA A 74 13.98 -10.31 29.77
N ALA A 75 13.42 -9.55 28.84
CA ALA A 75 13.24 -9.96 27.44
C ALA A 75 13.77 -8.90 26.44
N PRO A 76 14.42 -9.30 25.34
CA PRO A 76 14.86 -8.41 24.27
C PRO A 76 13.75 -8.12 23.21
N PRO A 77 13.91 -7.06 22.39
CA PRO A 77 12.84 -6.55 21.51
C PRO A 77 12.66 -7.31 20.17
N ARG A 78 11.55 -7.02 19.48
CA ARG A 78 11.18 -7.59 18.17
C ARG A 78 11.70 -6.76 16.99
N PRO A 79 12.14 -7.38 15.88
CA PRO A 79 12.33 -6.70 14.59
C PRO A 79 11.01 -6.47 13.84
N ALA A 80 11.03 -5.56 12.85
CA ALA A 80 9.86 -5.13 12.08
C ALA A 80 9.44 -6.11 10.96
N ARG A 81 8.20 -5.97 10.46
CA ARG A 81 7.63 -6.80 9.39
C ARG A 81 7.99 -6.29 7.99
N ALA A 82 8.38 -7.20 7.10
CA ALA A 82 8.32 -6.99 5.65
C ALA A 82 6.95 -7.42 5.08
N PRO A 83 6.44 -6.81 4.00
CA PRO A 83 5.16 -7.18 3.39
C PRO A 83 5.29 -8.35 2.41
N CYS A 84 4.68 -9.49 2.72
CA CYS A 84 4.64 -10.65 1.82
C CYS A 84 3.65 -10.44 0.66
N ARG A 85 4.08 -10.70 -0.59
CA ARG A 85 3.17 -10.82 -1.74
C ARG A 85 2.36 -12.12 -1.68
N PRO A 86 1.09 -12.15 -2.15
CA PRO A 86 0.35 -13.38 -2.37
C PRO A 86 0.85 -14.12 -3.63
N PRO A 87 0.75 -15.46 -3.69
CA PRO A 87 1.15 -16.25 -4.86
C PRO A 87 0.12 -16.15 -6.00
N ALA A 88 0.60 -16.11 -7.24
CA ALA A 88 -0.26 -16.09 -8.42
C ALA A 88 -0.90 -17.48 -8.67
N ARG A 89 -2.22 -17.52 -8.85
CA ARG A 89 -2.91 -18.72 -9.38
C ARG A 89 -2.94 -18.70 -10.91
N GLY A 90 -2.78 -19.87 -11.53
CA GLY A 90 -2.60 -20.03 -12.97
C GLY A 90 -3.83 -19.67 -13.81
N ARG A 91 -3.59 -19.38 -15.09
CA ARG A 91 -4.64 -19.17 -16.10
C ARG A 91 -5.09 -20.50 -16.69
N LEU A 92 -6.39 -20.66 -16.92
CA LEU A 92 -6.96 -21.57 -17.92
C LEU A 92 -8.01 -20.84 -18.77
N PRO A 93 -8.26 -21.25 -20.02
CA PRO A 93 -8.92 -20.41 -21.02
C PRO A 93 -10.46 -20.46 -20.95
N ARG A 94 -11.11 -19.34 -21.28
CA ARG A 94 -12.56 -19.29 -21.54
C ARG A 94 -12.85 -19.67 -22.99
N ARG A 95 -13.75 -20.64 -23.22
CA ARG A 95 -14.42 -20.83 -24.52
C ARG A 95 -15.67 -19.92 -24.63
N PRO A 96 -16.07 -19.49 -25.84
CA PRO A 96 -17.25 -18.65 -26.05
C PRO A 96 -18.51 -19.45 -26.41
N PHE A 97 -19.65 -19.12 -25.79
CA PHE A 97 -21.01 -19.56 -26.13
C PHE A 97 -22.02 -18.58 -25.48
N PRO A 98 -23.29 -18.51 -25.95
CA PRO A 98 -23.71 -17.98 -27.24
C PRO A 98 -24.48 -16.65 -27.08
N ARG A 99 -24.94 -16.02 -28.18
CA ARG A 99 -25.76 -14.80 -28.11
C ARG A 99 -27.23 -15.13 -27.84
N GLY A 100 -27.80 -14.52 -26.80
CA GLY A 100 -29.25 -14.44 -26.52
C GLY A 100 -29.78 -12.98 -26.66
N PRO A 101 -31.10 -12.76 -26.64
CA PRO A 101 -31.71 -11.51 -27.09
C PRO A 101 -31.46 -10.30 -26.18
N ARG A 102 -31.54 -9.10 -26.79
CA ARG A 102 -31.42 -7.81 -26.09
C ARG A 102 -32.74 -7.44 -25.39
N PRO A 103 -32.72 -6.81 -24.19
CA PRO A 103 -33.78 -5.90 -23.78
C PRO A 103 -33.76 -4.61 -24.63
N ALA A 104 -34.83 -3.82 -24.57
CA ALA A 104 -34.98 -2.60 -25.36
C ALA A 104 -33.97 -1.50 -24.98
N ALA A 105 -33.82 -0.52 -25.87
CA ALA A 105 -33.01 0.68 -25.63
C ALA A 105 -33.93 1.88 -25.35
N ASP A 106 -33.77 2.50 -24.19
CA ASP A 106 -34.34 3.82 -23.89
C ASP A 106 -33.39 4.94 -24.34
N PRO A 107 -33.92 6.11 -24.74
CA PRO A 107 -33.16 7.13 -25.47
C PRO A 107 -32.29 8.02 -24.55
N THR A 108 -31.23 8.57 -25.15
CA THR A 108 -30.35 9.58 -24.54
C THR A 108 -31.08 10.88 -24.24
N GLY A 109 -30.96 11.40 -23.01
CA GLY A 109 -31.43 12.74 -22.65
C GLY A 109 -30.55 13.84 -23.24
N THR A 110 -31.09 14.62 -24.19
CA THR A 110 -30.50 15.83 -24.76
C THR A 110 -30.87 17.08 -23.94
N PRO A 111 -30.10 18.19 -24.02
CA PRO A 111 -30.23 19.32 -23.09
C PRO A 111 -31.40 20.24 -23.42
N LEU A 112 -32.08 20.72 -22.37
CA LEU A 112 -33.16 21.72 -22.48
C LEU A 112 -32.60 23.11 -22.84
N ARG A 113 -33.10 23.67 -23.94
CA ARG A 113 -32.95 25.07 -24.35
C ARG A 113 -34.33 25.74 -24.23
N PRO A 114 -34.44 26.97 -23.71
CA PRO A 114 -35.74 27.65 -23.57
C PRO A 114 -36.34 28.03 -24.94
N PRO A 115 -37.68 28.08 -25.08
CA PRO A 115 -38.36 28.40 -26.33
C PRO A 115 -38.64 29.91 -26.50
N ASP A 116 -38.65 30.37 -27.74
CA ASP A 116 -39.29 31.62 -28.16
C ASP A 116 -40.81 31.41 -28.37
N PRO A 117 -41.67 32.38 -27.98
CA PRO A 117 -43.05 32.47 -28.47
C PRO A 117 -43.21 33.59 -29.52
N GLY A 118 -43.82 33.26 -30.66
CA GLY A 118 -44.01 34.18 -31.78
C GLY A 118 -45.35 34.93 -31.82
N ARG A 119 -45.42 35.89 -32.75
CA ARG A 119 -46.64 36.45 -33.39
C ARG A 119 -47.57 35.33 -33.93
N ALA A 120 -48.88 35.49 -34.15
CA ALA A 120 -49.80 36.64 -34.00
C ALA A 120 -51.30 36.19 -34.06
N SER A 121 -52.24 37.16 -34.04
CA SER A 121 -53.71 37.05 -34.14
C SER A 121 -54.45 36.51 -32.89
N GLY A 122 -55.73 36.81 -32.65
CA GLY A 122 -56.60 37.80 -33.31
C GLY A 122 -58.11 37.62 -32.98
N ALA A 123 -58.83 38.75 -32.85
CA ALA A 123 -60.30 38.87 -32.69
C ALA A 123 -60.94 38.37 -31.36
N PRO A 124 -62.20 38.80 -31.00
CA PRO A 124 -62.67 38.80 -29.60
C PRO A 124 -64.05 38.14 -29.33
N ALA A 125 -64.36 37.87 -28.04
CA ALA A 125 -65.74 37.70 -27.55
C ALA A 125 -65.91 37.94 -26.02
N HIS A 126 -67.00 38.62 -25.65
CA HIS A 126 -67.95 38.39 -24.54
C HIS A 126 -67.62 37.33 -23.44
N SER A 127 -67.93 37.47 -22.14
CA SER A 127 -68.67 38.46 -21.31
C SER A 127 -68.50 38.07 -19.80
N LEU A 128 -69.21 38.53 -18.73
CA LEU A 128 -70.37 39.44 -18.50
C LEU A 128 -70.42 39.90 -17.02
N GLY A 129 -70.82 41.15 -16.73
CA GLY A 129 -71.46 41.55 -15.46
C GLY A 129 -70.54 41.96 -14.27
N SER A 130 -70.99 42.74 -13.27
CA SER A 130 -72.27 43.48 -13.13
C SER A 130 -72.19 44.56 -12.03
N ARG A 131 -72.54 45.83 -12.34
CA ARG A 131 -73.40 46.70 -11.48
C ARG A 131 -73.76 48.06 -12.12
N VAL A 132 -75.07 48.20 -12.38
CA VAL A 132 -75.91 49.41 -12.24
C VAL A 132 -75.26 50.79 -12.47
N ARG A 133 -75.62 51.44 -13.59
CA ARG A 133 -75.82 52.90 -13.63
C ARG A 133 -77.31 53.18 -13.43
N LEU A 134 -77.65 54.13 -12.56
CA LEU A 134 -79.00 54.70 -12.49
C LEU A 134 -79.10 55.97 -13.35
N ARG A 135 -80.28 56.16 -13.94
CA ARG A 135 -80.78 57.40 -14.57
C ARG A 135 -81.98 57.85 -13.71
N PRO A 136 -82.32 59.15 -13.64
CA PRO A 136 -83.08 59.81 -14.71
C PRO A 136 -82.43 61.19 -15.09
N LEU A 137 -82.86 62.02 -16.06
CA LEU A 137 -84.20 62.49 -16.47
C LEU A 137 -84.91 63.27 -15.35
N VAL A 138 -85.64 64.37 -15.55
CA VAL A 138 -86.14 65.10 -16.75
C VAL A 138 -85.68 66.60 -16.67
N LEU A 139 -86.21 67.68 -17.28
CA LEU A 139 -87.47 67.98 -18.00
C LEU A 139 -87.28 69.14 -19.04
N PHE A 140 -88.37 69.86 -19.32
CA PHE A 140 -88.62 70.89 -20.33
C PHE A 140 -88.48 72.31 -19.71
N GLN A 141 -88.72 73.47 -20.35
CA GLN A 141 -89.63 73.89 -21.45
C GLN A 141 -89.05 75.18 -22.09
N ALA A 142 -89.03 75.45 -23.40
CA ALA A 142 -89.99 75.31 -24.52
C ALA A 142 -91.04 76.46 -24.60
N PRO A 143 -91.45 76.92 -25.81
CA PRO A 143 -91.84 78.33 -26.02
C PRO A 143 -93.30 78.57 -26.47
N LYS A 144 -93.71 79.84 -26.65
CA LYS A 144 -94.70 80.25 -27.70
C LYS A 144 -94.77 81.75 -28.02
N LYS A 145 -95.50 82.08 -29.10
CA LYS A 145 -95.66 83.41 -29.75
C LYS A 145 -97.07 84.01 -29.56
N LYS A 146 -97.20 85.30 -29.95
CA LYS A 146 -98.38 86.07 -30.38
C LYS A 146 -99.09 86.94 -29.31
N GLY A 147 -99.29 88.22 -29.68
CA GLY A 147 -100.14 89.21 -29.03
C GLY A 147 -100.13 90.52 -29.86
N LYS A 148 -101.23 91.29 -29.89
CA LYS A 148 -101.36 92.52 -30.70
C LYS A 148 -102.49 93.42 -30.17
N LYS A 149 -102.34 94.75 -30.34
CA LYS A 149 -103.41 95.79 -30.45
C LYS A 149 -103.98 96.43 -29.16
N GLY A 150 -103.58 97.68 -28.90
CA GLY A 150 -104.40 98.74 -28.26
C GLY A 150 -104.55 98.73 -26.72
N LYS A 151 -105.17 99.75 -26.08
CA LYS A 151 -105.40 101.17 -26.49
C LYS A 151 -105.93 101.99 -25.28
N ALA A 152 -105.29 103.13 -24.94
CA ALA A 152 -105.75 104.12 -23.94
C ALA A 152 -105.89 103.55 -22.50
N LYS A 153 -106.25 104.30 -21.44
CA LYS A 153 -106.62 105.72 -21.26
C LYS A 153 -106.20 106.12 -19.82
N GLY A 154 -105.81 107.36 -19.53
CA GLY A 154 -105.33 107.66 -18.16
C GLY A 154 -105.02 109.10 -17.73
N THR A 155 -105.20 110.13 -18.56
CA THR A 155 -105.08 111.52 -18.08
C THR A 155 -106.31 111.88 -17.25
N LEU A 156 -106.17 111.77 -15.92
CA LEU A 156 -107.14 112.24 -14.94
C LEU A 156 -106.65 113.59 -14.40
N ILE A 157 -107.16 114.67 -14.97
CA ILE A 157 -107.19 115.98 -14.32
C ILE A 157 -108.67 116.35 -14.24
N VAL A 158 -109.24 116.06 -13.07
CA VAL A 158 -110.50 116.62 -12.58
C VAL A 158 -110.09 117.61 -11.51
N ASP A 159 -110.61 118.83 -11.63
CA ASP A 159 -110.48 120.04 -10.79
C ASP A 159 -110.23 121.24 -11.71
N GLY A 160 -111.26 121.78 -12.37
CA GLY A 160 -112.69 121.45 -12.22
C GLY A 160 -113.45 122.37 -11.25
N LEU A 161 -112.80 123.39 -10.72
CA LEU A 161 -113.42 124.61 -10.19
C LEU A 161 -112.57 125.82 -10.61
N ALA A 162 -113.22 126.92 -11.02
CA ALA A 162 -112.55 128.20 -11.18
C ALA A 162 -112.40 128.87 -9.80
N PRO A 163 -111.29 129.56 -9.50
CA PRO A 163 -110.98 130.06 -8.16
C PRO A 163 -111.71 131.37 -7.81
N GLU A 164 -112.95 131.54 -8.25
CA GLU A 164 -113.62 132.84 -8.36
C GLU A 164 -114.87 132.98 -7.46
N ASP A 165 -115.37 131.86 -6.88
CA ASP A 165 -116.47 131.83 -5.89
C ASP A 165 -116.06 131.18 -4.54
N MET A 166 -114.76 131.05 -4.26
CA MET A 166 -114.25 130.52 -2.99
C MET A 166 -114.06 131.64 -1.95
N SER A 167 -114.61 131.49 -0.75
CA SER A 167 -114.39 132.46 0.33
C SER A 167 -112.93 132.41 0.82
N LYS A 168 -112.43 133.54 1.35
CA LYS A 168 -111.01 133.71 1.70
C LYS A 168 -110.45 132.57 2.57
N GLU A 169 -111.18 132.17 3.60
CA GLU A 169 -110.78 131.10 4.52
C GLU A 169 -110.68 129.74 3.80
N GLN A 170 -111.60 129.45 2.87
CA GLN A 170 -111.58 128.22 2.07
C GLN A 170 -110.39 128.19 1.08
N VAL A 171 -109.96 129.35 0.56
CA VAL A 171 -108.75 129.46 -0.27
C VAL A 171 -107.50 129.24 0.58
N GLU A 172 -107.43 129.83 1.78
CA GLU A 172 -106.29 129.65 2.70
C GLU A 172 -106.19 128.18 3.18
N GLU A 173 -107.32 127.50 3.41
CA GLU A 173 -107.34 126.07 3.76
C GLU A 173 -106.94 125.18 2.56
N HIS A 174 -107.41 125.49 1.33
CA HIS A 174 -107.03 124.74 0.12
C HIS A 174 -105.54 124.91 -0.23
N VAL A 175 -104.99 126.13 -0.09
CA VAL A 175 -103.54 126.39 -0.21
C VAL A 175 -102.74 125.63 0.86
N SER A 176 -103.31 125.47 2.07
CA SER A 176 -102.68 124.68 3.13
C SER A 176 -102.67 123.18 2.80
N ARG A 177 -103.77 122.62 2.30
CA ARG A 177 -103.82 121.22 1.84
C ARG A 177 -102.85 120.95 0.68
N ILE A 178 -102.81 121.82 -0.33
CA ILE A 178 -101.85 121.70 -1.45
C ILE A 178 -100.39 121.78 -0.97
N ARG A 179 -100.10 122.54 0.10
CA ARG A 179 -98.76 122.55 0.72
C ARG A 179 -98.45 121.25 1.44
N GLU A 180 -99.37 120.72 2.24
CA GLU A 180 -99.19 119.41 2.88
C GLU A 180 -99.06 118.27 1.85
N GLU A 181 -99.82 118.31 0.76
CA GLU A 181 -99.73 117.35 -0.35
C GLU A 181 -98.39 117.46 -1.07
N LEU A 182 -97.91 118.69 -1.35
CA LEU A 182 -96.59 118.94 -1.92
C LEU A 182 -95.46 118.48 -0.99
N ASP A 183 -95.60 118.64 0.33
CA ASP A 183 -94.61 118.18 1.31
C ASP A 183 -94.65 116.66 1.51
N ARG A 184 -95.83 116.02 1.49
CA ARG A 184 -95.94 114.55 1.37
C ARG A 184 -95.30 114.02 0.09
N GLU A 185 -95.56 114.64 -1.06
CA GLU A 185 -94.89 114.27 -2.33
C GLU A 185 -93.36 114.43 -2.27
N ARG A 186 -92.85 115.39 -1.49
CA ARG A 186 -91.40 115.57 -1.25
C ARG A 186 -90.84 114.48 -0.34
N GLU A 187 -91.54 114.14 0.75
CA GLU A 187 -91.18 113.06 1.66
C GLU A 187 -91.21 111.69 0.97
N GLU A 188 -92.28 111.37 0.23
CA GLU A 188 -92.39 110.15 -0.58
C GLU A 188 -91.29 110.08 -1.64
N ARG A 189 -91.02 111.18 -2.36
CA ARG A 189 -89.94 111.23 -3.36
C ARG A 189 -88.57 111.02 -2.73
N ASN A 190 -88.33 111.54 -1.53
CA ASN A 190 -87.11 111.33 -0.76
C ASN A 190 -86.99 109.86 -0.34
N TYR A 191 -88.06 109.29 0.24
CA TYR A 191 -88.13 107.88 0.63
C TYR A 191 -87.90 106.92 -0.56
N PHE A 192 -88.58 107.13 -1.69
CA PHE A 192 -88.38 106.35 -2.91
C PHE A 192 -87.02 106.56 -3.56
N GLN A 193 -86.34 107.69 -3.31
CA GLN A 193 -84.95 107.87 -3.72
C GLN A 193 -83.99 107.11 -2.79
N LEU A 194 -84.16 107.19 -1.47
CA LEU A 194 -83.37 106.43 -0.49
C LEU A 194 -83.51 104.92 -0.70
N GLU A 195 -84.72 104.40 -0.88
CA GLU A 195 -84.93 102.97 -1.17
C GLU A 195 -84.39 102.57 -2.55
N ARG A 196 -84.43 103.44 -3.57
CA ARG A 196 -83.77 103.18 -4.86
C ARG A 196 -82.26 103.07 -4.70
N ASP A 197 -81.63 104.01 -4.01
CA ASP A 197 -80.18 104.08 -3.86
C ASP A 197 -79.66 102.94 -2.94
N LYS A 198 -80.47 102.53 -1.96
CA LYS A 198 -80.30 101.32 -1.14
C LYS A 198 -80.43 100.03 -1.96
N ILE A 199 -81.44 99.91 -2.84
CA ILE A 199 -81.57 98.78 -3.78
C ILE A 199 -80.40 98.77 -4.77
N HIS A 200 -79.94 99.92 -5.24
CA HIS A 200 -78.82 100.04 -6.16
C HIS A 200 -77.50 99.59 -5.51
N THR A 201 -77.19 100.08 -4.31
CA THR A 201 -76.01 99.64 -3.54
C THR A 201 -76.07 98.16 -3.16
N PHE A 202 -77.24 97.61 -2.78
CA PHE A 202 -77.38 96.16 -2.61
C PHE A 202 -77.13 95.39 -3.92
N TRP A 203 -77.62 95.89 -5.06
CA TRP A 203 -77.36 95.28 -6.37
C TRP A 203 -75.88 95.33 -6.75
N GLU A 204 -75.19 96.45 -6.53
CA GLU A 204 -73.75 96.60 -6.78
C GLU A 204 -72.92 95.68 -5.89
N ILE A 205 -73.23 95.60 -4.59
CA ILE A 205 -72.56 94.71 -3.64
C ILE A 205 -72.77 93.24 -4.05
N THR A 206 -74.01 92.85 -4.34
CA THR A 206 -74.34 91.47 -4.77
C THR A 206 -73.68 91.13 -6.11
N ARG A 207 -73.62 92.09 -7.04
CA ARG A 207 -72.93 91.95 -8.32
C ARG A 207 -71.43 91.79 -8.12
N ARG A 208 -70.79 92.62 -7.29
CA ARG A 208 -69.35 92.50 -6.97
C ARG A 208 -69.06 91.15 -6.33
N GLN A 209 -69.84 90.72 -5.34
CA GLN A 209 -69.71 89.40 -4.72
C GLN A 209 -69.87 88.25 -5.74
N LEU A 210 -70.78 88.38 -6.70
CA LEU A 210 -70.95 87.40 -7.78
C LEU A 210 -69.77 87.39 -8.76
N GLU A 211 -69.19 88.55 -9.06
CA GLU A 211 -68.00 88.68 -9.92
C GLU A 211 -66.74 88.15 -9.20
N GLU A 212 -66.61 88.40 -7.89
CA GLU A 212 -65.58 87.83 -7.01
C GLU A 212 -65.69 86.31 -6.91
N LYS A 213 -66.88 85.75 -6.65
CA LYS A 213 -67.07 84.29 -6.60
C LYS A 213 -66.85 83.61 -7.96
N LYS A 214 -67.13 84.30 -9.08
CA LYS A 214 -66.74 83.84 -10.42
C LYS A 214 -65.22 83.88 -10.65
N ALA A 215 -64.49 84.81 -10.02
CA ALA A 215 -63.03 84.84 -10.08
C ALA A 215 -62.40 83.76 -9.18
N GLU A 216 -62.93 83.55 -7.97
CA GLU A 216 -62.53 82.44 -7.08
C GLU A 216 -62.69 81.08 -7.76
N LEU A 217 -63.84 80.81 -8.38
CA LEU A 217 -64.08 79.55 -9.10
C LEU A 217 -63.05 79.33 -10.21
N ARG A 218 -62.82 80.31 -11.08
CA ARG A 218 -61.80 80.23 -12.15
C ARG A 218 -60.38 80.01 -11.62
N ASN A 219 -60.07 80.50 -10.43
CA ASN A 219 -58.78 80.27 -9.79
C ASN A 219 -58.71 78.85 -9.21
N LYS A 220 -59.80 78.33 -8.63
CA LYS A 220 -59.89 76.92 -8.19
C LYS A 220 -59.85 75.93 -9.35
N ASP A 221 -60.48 76.26 -10.48
CA ASP A 221 -60.38 75.46 -11.70
C ASP A 221 -58.91 75.36 -12.16
N ARG A 222 -58.17 76.47 -12.20
CA ARG A 222 -56.72 76.46 -12.49
C ARG A 222 -55.88 75.74 -11.44
N GLU A 223 -56.19 75.89 -10.15
CA GLU A 223 -55.49 75.15 -9.10
C GLU A 223 -55.65 73.62 -9.26
N MET A 224 -56.82 73.16 -9.75
CA MET A 224 -57.05 71.76 -10.10
C MET A 224 -56.27 71.36 -11.37
N GLU A 225 -56.30 72.16 -12.43
CA GLU A 225 -55.53 71.92 -13.66
C GLU A 225 -54.02 71.81 -13.36
N GLU A 226 -53.45 72.77 -12.60
CA GLU A 226 -52.06 72.73 -12.16
C GLU A 226 -51.75 71.50 -11.28
N ALA A 227 -52.65 71.09 -10.39
CA ALA A 227 -52.47 69.91 -9.56
C ALA A 227 -52.46 68.61 -10.40
N GLU A 228 -53.34 68.51 -11.41
CA GLU A 228 -53.35 67.39 -12.36
C GLU A 228 -52.08 67.37 -13.22
N GLU A 229 -51.60 68.52 -13.72
CA GLU A 229 -50.35 68.59 -14.48
C GLU A 229 -49.13 68.16 -13.64
N ARG A 230 -49.02 68.67 -12.40
CA ARG A 230 -47.96 68.27 -11.45
C ARG A 230 -48.00 66.76 -11.20
N HIS A 231 -49.17 66.20 -10.93
CA HIS A 231 -49.33 64.76 -10.71
C HIS A 231 -49.00 63.92 -11.96
N GLN A 232 -49.35 64.40 -13.16
CA GLN A 232 -48.93 63.76 -14.41
C GLN A 232 -47.40 63.79 -14.60
N VAL A 233 -46.71 64.86 -14.18
CA VAL A 233 -45.24 64.95 -14.19
C VAL A 233 -44.63 63.98 -13.18
N GLU A 234 -45.16 63.91 -11.95
CA GLU A 234 -44.75 62.93 -10.93
C GLU A 234 -44.89 61.50 -11.47
N ILE A 235 -46.04 61.14 -12.06
CA ILE A 235 -46.27 59.82 -12.67
C ILE A 235 -45.23 59.52 -13.76
N LYS A 236 -44.84 60.50 -14.58
CA LYS A 236 -43.78 60.35 -15.60
C LYS A 236 -42.41 60.09 -14.94
N VAL A 237 -42.07 60.84 -13.89
CA VAL A 237 -40.82 60.67 -13.11
C VAL A 237 -40.77 59.32 -12.40
N TYR A 238 -41.85 58.89 -11.73
CA TYR A 238 -41.91 57.57 -11.10
C TYR A 238 -41.80 56.43 -12.14
N LYS A 239 -42.45 56.56 -13.30
CA LYS A 239 -42.30 55.59 -14.42
C LYS A 239 -40.86 55.55 -14.95
N GLN A 240 -40.13 56.67 -14.96
CA GLN A 240 -38.70 56.70 -15.30
C GLN A 240 -37.83 56.06 -14.21
N LYS A 241 -38.05 56.38 -12.93
CA LYS A 241 -37.34 55.76 -11.79
C LYS A 241 -37.49 54.24 -11.77
N VAL A 242 -38.70 53.71 -11.98
CA VAL A 242 -38.95 52.26 -12.06
C VAL A 242 -38.22 51.63 -13.26
N LYS A 243 -38.22 52.28 -14.44
CA LYS A 243 -37.45 51.80 -15.60
C LYS A 243 -35.94 51.77 -15.34
N HIS A 244 -35.41 52.80 -14.68
CA HIS A 244 -34.00 52.90 -14.32
C HIS A 244 -33.59 51.79 -13.34
N LEU A 245 -34.33 51.59 -12.26
CA LEU A 245 -34.08 50.51 -11.28
C LEU A 245 -34.18 49.12 -11.91
N LEU A 246 -35.15 48.88 -12.80
CA LEU A 246 -35.25 47.60 -13.53
C LEU A 246 -34.06 47.39 -14.49
N TYR A 247 -33.55 48.45 -15.12
CA TYR A 247 -32.37 48.38 -15.97
C TYR A 247 -31.09 48.13 -15.15
N GLU A 248 -30.91 48.80 -14.01
CA GLU A 248 -29.78 48.57 -13.10
C GLU A 248 -29.81 47.16 -12.51
N HIS A 249 -30.96 46.69 -12.00
CA HIS A 249 -31.09 45.32 -11.51
C HIS A 249 -30.79 44.28 -12.60
N GLN A 250 -31.22 44.53 -13.84
CA GLN A 250 -30.90 43.65 -14.98
C GLN A 250 -29.40 43.70 -15.34
N ASN A 251 -28.78 44.89 -15.34
CA ASN A 251 -27.37 45.09 -15.64
C ASN A 251 -26.49 44.38 -14.59
N ASN A 252 -26.72 44.67 -13.31
CA ASN A 252 -25.99 44.08 -12.19
C ASN A 252 -26.18 42.55 -12.17
N LEU A 253 -27.36 42.05 -12.53
CA LEU A 253 -27.61 40.61 -12.67
C LEU A 253 -26.85 40.00 -13.85
N THR A 254 -26.63 40.72 -14.96
CA THR A 254 -25.77 40.25 -16.06
C THR A 254 -24.28 40.33 -15.72
N GLU A 255 -23.86 41.35 -14.97
CA GLU A 255 -22.48 41.54 -14.51
C GLU A 255 -22.07 40.45 -13.52
N MET A 256 -22.83 40.25 -12.44
CA MET A 256 -22.62 39.16 -11.46
C MET A 256 -22.60 37.77 -12.13
N LYS A 257 -23.39 37.57 -13.20
CA LYS A 257 -23.35 36.33 -14.01
C LYS A 257 -22.07 36.23 -14.82
N ALA A 258 -21.62 37.31 -15.47
CA ALA A 258 -20.37 37.34 -16.22
C ALA A 258 -19.18 37.06 -15.30
N GLU A 259 -19.05 37.79 -14.18
CA GLU A 259 -18.04 37.59 -13.13
C GLU A 259 -18.05 36.15 -12.61
N GLY A 260 -19.21 35.61 -12.24
CA GLY A 260 -19.35 34.22 -11.81
C GLY A 260 -18.81 33.21 -12.83
N THR A 261 -19.02 33.43 -14.13
CA THR A 261 -18.40 32.57 -15.16
C THR A 261 -16.89 32.78 -15.32
N VAL A 262 -16.36 33.97 -15.04
CA VAL A 262 -14.91 34.25 -15.06
C VAL A 262 -14.24 33.57 -13.87
N VAL A 263 -14.77 33.73 -12.66
CA VAL A 263 -14.27 33.07 -11.44
C VAL A 263 -14.30 31.54 -11.60
N MET A 264 -15.40 30.97 -12.11
CA MET A 264 -15.51 29.53 -12.39
C MET A 264 -14.46 29.06 -13.42
N LYS A 265 -14.20 29.84 -14.48
CA LYS A 265 -13.15 29.53 -15.48
C LYS A 265 -11.74 29.63 -14.90
N LEU A 266 -11.48 30.59 -14.01
CA LEU A 266 -10.20 30.74 -13.33
C LEU A 266 -9.94 29.57 -12.38
N ALA A 267 -10.88 29.21 -11.52
CA ALA A 267 -10.79 28.04 -10.64
C ALA A 267 -10.60 26.73 -11.44
N GLN A 268 -11.33 26.56 -12.55
CA GLN A 268 -11.15 25.39 -13.43
C GLN A 268 -9.79 25.38 -14.14
N LYS A 269 -9.23 26.54 -14.50
CA LYS A 269 -7.87 26.66 -15.04
C LYS A 269 -6.83 26.30 -13.98
N GLU A 270 -7.00 26.79 -12.76
CA GLU A 270 -6.10 26.52 -11.63
C GLU A 270 -6.08 25.02 -11.29
N HIS A 271 -7.25 24.39 -11.12
CA HIS A 271 -7.36 22.94 -10.89
C HIS A 271 -6.65 22.12 -11.97
N ARG A 272 -6.82 22.48 -13.26
CA ARG A 272 -6.08 21.85 -14.37
C ARG A 272 -4.56 22.03 -14.25
N THR A 273 -4.08 23.18 -13.77
CA THR A 273 -2.64 23.38 -13.53
C THR A 273 -2.12 22.59 -12.33
N GLN A 274 -2.86 22.54 -11.23
CA GLN A 274 -2.54 21.73 -10.05
C GLN A 274 -2.50 20.24 -10.38
N GLU A 275 -3.52 19.71 -11.08
CA GLU A 275 -3.49 18.35 -11.66
C GLU A 275 -2.28 18.14 -12.58
N GLY A 276 -1.91 19.15 -13.38
CA GLY A 276 -0.78 19.12 -14.30
C GLY A 276 0.56 18.99 -13.59
N VAL A 277 0.71 19.66 -12.44
CA VAL A 277 1.88 19.56 -11.54
C VAL A 277 1.89 18.19 -10.86
N LEU A 278 0.81 17.78 -10.19
CA LEU A 278 0.72 16.45 -9.54
C LEU A 278 1.00 15.29 -10.52
N ARG A 279 0.60 15.40 -11.79
CA ARG A 279 0.94 14.42 -12.84
C ARG A 279 2.40 14.44 -13.27
N LYS A 280 3.12 15.57 -13.15
CA LYS A 280 4.58 15.65 -13.34
C LYS A 280 5.30 15.04 -12.14
N ASP A 281 4.92 15.40 -10.93
CA ASP A 281 5.58 14.96 -9.70
C ASP A 281 5.44 13.45 -9.51
N MET A 282 4.24 12.91 -9.77
CA MET A 282 4.00 11.46 -9.81
C MET A 282 4.82 10.73 -10.90
N ARG A 283 5.33 11.42 -11.94
CA ARG A 283 6.29 10.84 -12.89
C ARG A 283 7.73 10.96 -12.39
N ALA A 284 8.13 12.11 -11.82
CA ALA A 284 9.45 12.31 -11.23
C ALA A 284 9.73 11.28 -10.12
N LEU A 285 8.83 11.15 -9.15
CA LEU A 285 8.92 10.16 -8.06
C LEU A 285 8.97 8.71 -8.57
N LYS A 286 8.39 8.41 -9.75
CA LYS A 286 8.49 7.08 -10.38
C LYS A 286 9.83 6.83 -11.07
N VAL A 287 10.50 7.88 -11.54
CA VAL A 287 11.88 7.80 -12.07
C VAL A 287 12.86 7.66 -10.92
N GLU A 288 12.79 8.54 -9.91
CA GLU A 288 13.63 8.50 -8.70
C GLU A 288 13.54 7.14 -8.00
N LEU A 289 12.34 6.58 -7.84
CA LEU A 289 12.16 5.23 -7.27
C LEU A 289 12.85 4.15 -8.11
N LYS A 290 12.86 4.27 -9.45
CA LYS A 290 13.53 3.31 -10.34
C LYS A 290 15.04 3.47 -10.33
N GLU A 291 15.55 4.69 -10.22
CA GLU A 291 16.97 4.98 -10.04
C GLU A 291 17.47 4.43 -8.70
N GLN A 292 16.70 4.59 -7.62
CA GLN A 292 16.98 3.97 -6.32
C GLN A 292 16.93 2.43 -6.37
N GLU A 293 15.93 1.83 -7.02
CA GLU A 293 15.87 0.38 -7.22
C GLU A 293 17.11 -0.14 -7.97
N LEU A 294 17.52 0.52 -9.06
CA LEU A 294 18.69 0.15 -9.86
C LEU A 294 20.01 0.33 -9.09
N ALA A 295 20.17 1.43 -8.34
CA ALA A 295 21.33 1.66 -7.49
C ALA A 295 21.46 0.58 -6.41
N ASN A 296 20.34 0.19 -5.78
CA ASN A 296 20.30 -0.92 -4.82
C ASN A 296 20.66 -2.27 -5.49
N GLU A 297 20.21 -2.53 -6.72
CA GLU A 297 20.58 -3.74 -7.46
C GLU A 297 22.09 -3.79 -7.76
N VAL A 298 22.71 -2.64 -8.10
CA VAL A 298 24.17 -2.52 -8.29
C VAL A 298 24.92 -2.78 -6.98
N VAL A 299 24.46 -2.24 -5.85
CA VAL A 299 25.06 -2.52 -4.53
C VAL A 299 24.99 -4.02 -4.20
N VAL A 300 23.85 -4.67 -4.44
CA VAL A 300 23.69 -6.13 -4.22
C VAL A 300 24.59 -6.95 -5.15
N LYS A 301 24.76 -6.55 -6.42
CA LYS A 301 25.71 -7.18 -7.35
C LYS A 301 27.15 -7.06 -6.85
N ASN A 302 27.55 -5.86 -6.43
CA ASN A 302 28.91 -5.60 -5.93
C ASN A 302 29.22 -6.38 -4.63
N LEU A 303 28.25 -6.54 -3.73
CA LEU A 303 28.40 -7.38 -2.54
C LEU A 303 28.56 -8.87 -2.90
N ARG A 304 27.79 -9.37 -3.88
CA ARG A 304 27.91 -10.77 -4.36
C ARG A 304 29.26 -11.03 -5.05
N LEU A 305 29.77 -10.07 -5.81
CA LEU A 305 31.11 -10.15 -6.42
C LEU A 305 32.20 -10.24 -5.35
N LYS A 306 32.22 -9.30 -4.38
CA LYS A 306 33.17 -9.32 -3.26
C LYS A 306 33.15 -10.65 -2.48
N HIS A 307 31.95 -11.16 -2.17
CA HIS A 307 31.83 -12.45 -1.49
C HIS A 307 32.35 -13.63 -2.34
N THR A 308 32.19 -13.58 -3.66
CA THR A 308 32.75 -14.57 -4.59
C THR A 308 34.28 -14.49 -4.66
N GLU A 309 34.86 -13.28 -4.66
CA GLU A 309 36.30 -13.08 -4.53
C GLU A 309 36.85 -13.61 -3.20
N GLU A 310 36.17 -13.36 -2.08
CA GLU A 310 36.55 -13.87 -0.75
C GLU A 310 36.54 -15.40 -0.71
N ILE A 311 35.48 -16.04 -1.21
CA ILE A 311 35.42 -17.51 -1.35
C ILE A 311 36.56 -18.02 -2.23
N THR A 312 36.93 -17.29 -3.28
CA THR A 312 38.00 -17.70 -4.21
C THR A 312 39.38 -17.55 -3.57
N LYS A 313 39.63 -16.47 -2.82
CA LYS A 313 40.85 -16.28 -2.00
C LYS A 313 41.00 -17.41 -0.98
N MET A 314 39.95 -17.71 -0.21
CA MET A 314 39.95 -18.83 0.76
C MET A 314 40.23 -20.19 0.11
N ARG A 315 39.65 -20.48 -1.07
CA ARG A 315 39.96 -21.70 -1.83
C ARG A 315 41.42 -21.77 -2.23
N ASN A 316 41.96 -20.69 -2.81
CA ASN A 316 43.36 -20.61 -3.23
C ASN A 316 44.33 -20.77 -2.04
N ASP A 317 44.00 -20.22 -0.87
CA ASP A 317 44.78 -20.40 0.35
C ASP A 317 44.75 -21.86 0.86
N PHE A 318 43.58 -22.52 0.88
CA PHE A 318 43.49 -23.94 1.24
C PHE A 318 44.21 -24.85 0.24
N GLU A 319 44.09 -24.60 -1.07
CA GLU A 319 44.84 -25.34 -2.08
C GLU A 319 46.36 -25.16 -1.92
N ARG A 320 46.84 -23.95 -1.58
CA ARG A 320 48.25 -23.72 -1.28
C ARG A 320 48.69 -24.52 -0.06
N GLN A 321 47.90 -24.52 1.02
CA GLN A 321 48.18 -25.31 2.22
C GLN A 321 48.23 -26.81 1.93
N VAL A 322 47.31 -27.35 1.12
CA VAL A 322 47.31 -28.75 0.68
C VAL A 322 48.59 -29.06 -0.11
N ARG A 323 48.88 -28.30 -1.17
CA ARG A 323 50.09 -28.47 -2.00
C ARG A 323 51.38 -28.37 -1.19
N GLU A 324 51.44 -27.46 -0.22
CA GLU A 324 52.55 -27.34 0.73
C GLU A 324 52.68 -28.59 1.62
N ILE A 325 51.59 -29.16 2.10
CA ILE A 325 51.59 -30.36 2.95
C ILE A 325 52.03 -31.58 2.13
N GLU A 326 51.48 -31.76 0.94
CA GLU A 326 51.85 -32.81 -0.02
C GLU A 326 53.36 -32.75 -0.32
N ALA A 327 53.87 -31.60 -0.76
CA ALA A 327 55.31 -31.42 -1.03
C ALA A 327 56.20 -31.68 0.21
N LYS A 328 55.74 -31.34 1.42
CA LYS A 328 56.45 -31.63 2.68
C LYS A 328 56.48 -33.14 2.99
N TYR A 329 55.46 -33.91 2.61
CA TYR A 329 55.43 -35.37 2.79
C TYR A 329 56.14 -36.12 1.66
N ASP A 330 56.02 -35.69 0.40
CA ASP A 330 56.76 -36.26 -0.72
C ASP A 330 58.27 -36.08 -0.55
N LYS A 331 58.73 -34.91 -0.09
CA LYS A 331 60.14 -34.70 0.26
C LYS A 331 60.61 -35.66 1.35
N LYS A 332 59.80 -35.89 2.40
CA LYS A 332 60.13 -36.88 3.45
C LYS A 332 60.17 -38.31 2.91
N MET A 333 59.18 -38.70 2.10
CA MET A 333 59.11 -40.01 1.46
C MET A 333 60.31 -40.26 0.53
N LYS A 334 60.71 -39.25 -0.25
CA LYS A 334 61.91 -39.33 -1.09
C LYS A 334 63.18 -39.45 -0.26
N MET A 335 63.41 -38.56 0.72
CA MET A 335 64.61 -38.65 1.58
C MET A 335 64.73 -40.00 2.29
N LEU A 336 63.62 -40.59 2.74
CA LEU A 336 63.62 -41.92 3.36
C LEU A 336 63.98 -43.04 2.36
N ARG A 337 63.56 -42.94 1.10
CA ARG A 337 63.98 -43.88 0.03
C ARG A 337 65.47 -43.71 -0.29
N ASP A 338 65.89 -42.46 -0.52
CA ASP A 338 67.29 -42.12 -0.82
C ASP A 338 68.23 -42.60 0.31
N GLU A 339 67.80 -42.48 1.58
CA GLU A 339 68.52 -42.99 2.76
C GLU A 339 68.57 -44.53 2.81
N LEU A 340 67.46 -45.22 2.58
CA LEU A 340 67.41 -46.69 2.58
C LEU A 340 68.22 -47.30 1.42
N ASP A 341 68.15 -46.70 0.24
CA ASP A 341 68.97 -47.11 -0.91
C ASP A 341 70.46 -46.81 -0.68
N LEU A 342 70.81 -45.74 0.03
CA LEU A 342 72.19 -45.47 0.44
C LEU A 342 72.70 -46.53 1.42
N ARG A 343 71.96 -46.82 2.49
CA ARG A 343 72.30 -47.89 3.46
C ARG A 343 72.49 -49.23 2.74
N ARG A 344 71.56 -49.62 1.87
CA ARG A 344 71.66 -50.85 1.06
C ARG A 344 72.91 -50.89 0.18
N LYS A 345 73.30 -49.76 -0.43
CA LYS A 345 74.55 -49.68 -1.23
C LYS A 345 75.80 -49.83 -0.34
N THR A 346 75.81 -49.22 0.83
CA THR A 346 76.89 -49.40 1.82
C THR A 346 76.99 -50.85 2.28
N GLU A 347 75.89 -51.47 2.69
CA GLU A 347 75.83 -52.89 3.08
C GLU A 347 76.31 -53.82 1.95
N LEU A 348 75.96 -53.53 0.69
CA LEU A 348 76.43 -54.28 -0.48
C LEU A 348 77.94 -54.14 -0.67
N HIS A 349 78.49 -52.92 -0.66
CA HIS A 349 79.93 -52.71 -0.80
C HIS A 349 80.72 -53.34 0.37
N GLU A 350 80.24 -53.25 1.62
CA GLU A 350 80.86 -53.97 2.74
C GLU A 350 80.87 -55.50 2.55
N VAL A 351 79.81 -56.06 1.94
CA VAL A 351 79.76 -57.49 1.59
C VAL A 351 80.72 -57.82 0.44
N GLU A 352 80.83 -56.94 -0.56
CA GLU A 352 81.73 -57.09 -1.70
C GLU A 352 83.20 -57.01 -1.28
N GLU A 353 83.60 -56.02 -0.47
CA GLU A 353 84.97 -55.90 0.06
C GLU A 353 85.36 -57.10 0.93
N ARG A 354 84.45 -57.59 1.79
CA ARG A 354 84.67 -58.80 2.59
C ARG A 354 84.82 -60.05 1.71
N LYS A 355 84.01 -60.20 0.66
CA LYS A 355 84.13 -61.30 -0.31
C LYS A 355 85.43 -61.20 -1.10
N ASN A 356 85.80 -60.03 -1.61
CA ASN A 356 87.04 -59.81 -2.34
C ASN A 356 88.27 -60.09 -1.45
N SER A 357 88.23 -59.70 -0.18
CA SER A 357 89.26 -60.03 0.80
C SER A 357 89.38 -61.55 1.04
N GLN A 358 88.25 -62.26 1.12
CA GLN A 358 88.24 -63.73 1.20
C GLN A 358 88.76 -64.40 -0.08
N ILE A 359 88.38 -63.89 -1.26
CA ILE A 359 88.87 -64.37 -2.56
C ILE A 359 90.40 -64.19 -2.65
N ASN A 360 90.92 -63.01 -2.31
CA ASN A 360 92.36 -62.74 -2.30
C ASN A 360 93.11 -63.68 -1.32
N THR A 361 92.55 -63.90 -0.12
CA THR A 361 93.12 -64.84 0.87
C THR A 361 93.11 -66.28 0.35
N LEU A 362 92.05 -66.69 -0.35
CA LEU A 362 91.92 -68.01 -0.94
C LEU A 362 92.85 -68.21 -2.15
N MET A 363 93.00 -67.19 -3.00
CA MET A 363 93.97 -67.17 -4.10
C MET A 363 95.41 -67.28 -3.58
N GLN A 364 95.77 -66.53 -2.53
CA GLN A 364 97.08 -66.63 -1.91
C GLN A 364 97.34 -68.04 -1.38
N ARG A 365 96.39 -68.62 -0.62
CA ARG A 365 96.50 -70.01 -0.14
C ARG A 365 96.56 -71.04 -1.26
N HIS A 366 95.90 -70.80 -2.40
CA HIS A 366 96.01 -71.65 -3.57
C HIS A 366 97.38 -71.54 -4.23
N GLU A 367 97.99 -70.36 -4.36
CA GLU A 367 99.35 -70.23 -4.91
C GLU A 367 100.42 -70.79 -3.96
N GLU A 368 100.24 -70.63 -2.64
CA GLU A 368 101.04 -71.31 -1.61
C GLU A 368 100.91 -72.84 -1.74
N ALA A 369 99.68 -73.35 -1.88
CA ALA A 369 99.43 -74.78 -2.09
C ALA A 369 100.01 -75.28 -3.42
N PHE A 370 99.85 -74.55 -4.53
CA PHE A 370 100.45 -74.89 -5.82
C PHE A 370 101.98 -74.85 -5.75
N THR A 371 102.58 -73.93 -4.99
CA THR A 371 104.03 -73.87 -4.75
C THR A 371 104.52 -75.05 -3.92
N ASN A 372 103.76 -75.45 -2.89
CA ASN A 372 104.06 -76.64 -2.10
C ASN A 372 103.85 -77.94 -2.91
N ILE A 373 102.85 -77.99 -3.80
CA ILE A 373 102.62 -79.09 -4.74
C ILE A 373 103.74 -79.17 -5.78
N LYS A 374 104.21 -78.04 -6.33
CA LYS A 374 105.38 -77.97 -7.22
C LYS A 374 106.65 -78.47 -6.51
N LYS A 375 106.87 -78.12 -5.24
CA LYS A 375 107.96 -78.69 -4.41
C LYS A 375 107.80 -80.20 -4.23
N TYR A 376 106.64 -80.64 -3.74
CA TYR A 376 106.33 -82.06 -3.52
C TYR A 376 106.51 -82.90 -4.79
N TYR A 377 106.12 -82.41 -5.98
CA TYR A 377 106.37 -83.11 -7.25
C TYR A 377 107.81 -82.97 -7.79
N ASN A 378 108.58 -81.96 -7.38
CA ASN A 378 110.05 -81.95 -7.60
C ASN A 378 110.74 -82.99 -6.71
N ASP A 379 110.39 -83.04 -5.42
CA ASP A 379 110.90 -84.03 -4.46
C ASP A 379 110.46 -85.46 -4.85
N ILE A 380 109.26 -85.62 -5.44
CA ILE A 380 108.77 -86.87 -6.01
C ILE A 380 109.34 -87.17 -7.39
N THR A 381 109.74 -86.21 -8.23
CA THR A 381 110.45 -86.55 -9.48
C THR A 381 111.88 -87.01 -9.19
N LEU A 382 112.52 -86.46 -8.14
CA LEU A 382 113.77 -86.98 -7.59
C LEU A 382 113.59 -88.41 -7.02
N ASN A 383 112.58 -88.66 -6.19
CA ASN A 383 112.30 -90.01 -5.67
C ASN A 383 111.80 -90.99 -6.74
N ASN A 384 111.02 -90.55 -7.72
CA ASN A 384 110.53 -91.42 -8.79
C ASN A 384 111.63 -91.77 -9.79
N LEU A 385 112.68 -90.97 -9.93
CA LEU A 385 113.90 -91.40 -10.64
C LEU A 385 114.55 -92.63 -9.98
N ALA A 386 114.37 -92.83 -8.67
CA ALA A 386 114.71 -94.08 -7.99
C ALA A 386 113.59 -95.13 -8.12
N LEU A 387 112.32 -94.77 -7.91
CA LEU A 387 111.17 -95.69 -7.84
C LEU A 387 110.69 -96.24 -9.20
N ILE A 388 110.98 -95.57 -10.32
CA ILE A 388 110.68 -96.07 -11.68
C ILE A 388 111.48 -97.36 -11.99
N ASN A 389 112.59 -97.61 -11.28
CA ASN A 389 113.31 -98.86 -11.37
C ASN A 389 112.60 -100.03 -10.68
N SER A 390 111.67 -99.79 -9.73
CA SER A 390 110.96 -100.85 -8.99
C SER A 390 109.49 -101.04 -9.40
N LEU A 391 108.80 -99.99 -9.90
CA LEU A 391 107.35 -100.08 -10.18
C LEU A 391 106.98 -100.59 -11.60
N LYS A 392 107.93 -101.10 -12.38
CA LYS A 392 107.62 -101.89 -13.59
C LYS A 392 107.01 -103.27 -13.25
N GLU A 393 107.14 -103.71 -12.01
CA GLU A 393 106.85 -105.09 -11.56
C GLU A 393 105.39 -105.30 -11.08
N GLN A 394 104.59 -104.24 -10.88
CA GLN A 394 103.31 -104.32 -10.15
C GLN A 394 102.05 -103.92 -10.96
N MET A 395 102.14 -103.72 -12.29
CA MET A 395 100.98 -103.26 -13.09
C MET A 395 99.99 -104.35 -13.54
N GLU A 396 100.27 -105.64 -13.35
CA GLU A 396 99.42 -106.73 -13.89
C GLU A 396 98.17 -107.07 -13.06
N ASP A 397 98.12 -106.75 -11.77
CA ASP A 397 97.11 -107.30 -10.84
C ASP A 397 95.73 -106.60 -10.84
N MET A 398 95.67 -105.29 -11.11
CA MET A 398 94.47 -104.49 -10.77
C MET A 398 93.25 -104.67 -11.70
N ARG A 399 93.35 -105.49 -12.75
CA ARG A 399 92.42 -105.54 -13.90
C ARG A 399 91.15 -106.40 -13.70
N LYS A 400 90.70 -106.64 -12.45
CA LYS A 400 89.73 -107.71 -12.09
C LYS A 400 88.59 -107.32 -11.12
N LYS A 401 88.17 -106.05 -11.04
CA LYS A 401 87.25 -105.57 -9.97
C LYS A 401 85.98 -104.82 -10.44
N GLU A 402 85.65 -104.82 -11.72
CA GLU A 402 84.64 -103.91 -12.29
C GLU A 402 83.20 -104.46 -12.27
N ASP A 403 83.00 -105.75 -12.58
CA ASP A 403 81.70 -106.37 -12.94
C ASP A 403 80.65 -106.54 -11.83
N HIS A 404 80.85 -105.96 -10.64
CA HIS A 404 79.98 -106.19 -9.49
C HIS A 404 78.79 -105.21 -9.39
N LEU A 405 79.03 -103.91 -9.65
CA LEU A 405 78.15 -102.80 -9.22
C LEU A 405 76.84 -102.64 -10.01
N GLU A 406 76.70 -103.28 -11.17
CA GLU A 406 75.60 -102.98 -12.11
C GLU A 406 74.21 -103.50 -11.68
N ARG A 407 74.14 -104.39 -10.68
CA ARG A 407 72.88 -105.11 -10.33
C ARG A 407 71.99 -104.38 -9.31
N GLU A 408 72.54 -103.53 -8.45
CA GLU A 408 71.80 -102.89 -7.35
C GLU A 408 70.81 -101.80 -7.82
N MET A 409 71.01 -101.27 -9.03
CA MET A 409 70.26 -100.12 -9.53
C MET A 409 68.79 -100.42 -9.89
N ALA A 410 68.42 -101.70 -10.07
CA ALA A 410 67.10 -102.11 -10.54
C ALA A 410 66.00 -102.02 -9.47
N GLU A 411 66.24 -102.47 -8.24
CA GLU A 411 65.19 -102.58 -7.21
C GLU A 411 64.66 -101.22 -6.74
N VAL A 412 65.55 -100.22 -6.64
CA VAL A 412 65.24 -98.84 -6.24
C VAL A 412 64.18 -98.21 -7.17
N SER A 413 64.20 -98.55 -8.46
CA SER A 413 63.26 -98.03 -9.47
C SER A 413 61.80 -98.47 -9.23
N VAL A 414 61.60 -99.70 -8.73
CA VAL A 414 60.26 -100.27 -8.50
C VAL A 414 59.63 -99.68 -7.24
N GLN A 415 60.41 -99.53 -6.17
CA GLN A 415 59.92 -98.98 -4.90
C GLN A 415 59.48 -97.52 -5.05
N ASN A 416 60.23 -96.71 -5.81
CA ASN A 416 59.96 -95.29 -6.01
C ASN A 416 58.60 -95.04 -6.70
N LYS A 417 58.21 -95.90 -7.65
CA LYS A 417 56.89 -95.82 -8.34
C LYS A 417 55.71 -96.08 -7.40
N ARG A 418 55.85 -96.98 -6.42
CA ARG A 418 54.77 -97.35 -5.48
C ARG A 418 54.38 -96.23 -4.50
N LEU A 419 55.25 -95.24 -4.31
CA LEU A 419 55.05 -94.12 -3.37
C LEU A 419 54.52 -92.83 -4.04
N ALA A 420 54.43 -92.78 -5.37
CA ALA A 420 54.04 -91.58 -6.11
C ALA A 420 52.56 -91.21 -5.93
N ASP A 421 51.63 -92.14 -6.17
CA ASP A 421 50.18 -91.86 -6.17
C ASP A 421 49.64 -91.40 -4.79
N PRO A 422 50.05 -91.99 -3.65
CA PRO A 422 49.64 -91.49 -2.33
C PRO A 422 50.17 -90.07 -2.05
N LEU A 423 51.40 -89.78 -2.48
CA LEU A 423 52.02 -88.46 -2.33
C LEU A 423 51.31 -87.41 -3.18
N GLN A 424 50.84 -87.78 -4.37
CA GLN A 424 50.10 -86.89 -5.26
C GLN A 424 48.71 -86.55 -4.69
N LYS A 425 47.95 -87.55 -4.22
CA LYS A 425 46.64 -87.32 -3.59
C LYS A 425 46.73 -86.43 -2.35
N ALA A 426 47.71 -86.67 -1.48
CA ALA A 426 47.96 -85.83 -0.31
C ALA A 426 48.31 -84.37 -0.67
N ARG A 427 48.97 -84.12 -1.81
CA ARG A 427 49.24 -82.77 -2.33
C ARG A 427 47.98 -82.10 -2.89
N GLU A 428 47.10 -82.86 -3.53
CA GLU A 428 45.84 -82.36 -4.06
C GLU A 428 44.86 -82.00 -2.94
N GLU A 429 44.71 -82.86 -1.92
CA GLU A 429 43.97 -82.57 -0.69
C GLU A 429 44.54 -81.36 0.06
N MET A 430 45.87 -81.25 0.18
CA MET A 430 46.53 -80.07 0.78
C MET A 430 46.24 -78.78 -0.01
N SER A 431 46.21 -78.85 -1.35
CA SER A 431 45.86 -77.72 -2.24
C SER A 431 44.39 -77.31 -2.09
N GLU A 432 43.47 -78.26 -1.99
CA GLU A 432 42.04 -78.02 -1.74
C GLU A 432 41.83 -77.36 -0.37
N MET A 433 42.44 -77.90 0.69
CA MET A 433 42.35 -77.34 2.05
C MET A 433 42.96 -75.93 2.13
N GLN A 434 44.03 -75.64 1.39
CA GLN A 434 44.58 -74.29 1.27
C GLN A 434 43.60 -73.32 0.58
N LYS A 435 42.91 -73.75 -0.49
CA LYS A 435 41.87 -72.93 -1.16
C LYS A 435 40.69 -72.65 -0.23
N GLN A 436 40.22 -73.66 0.51
CA GLN A 436 39.13 -73.50 1.49
C GLN A 436 39.53 -72.53 2.61
N LEU A 437 40.75 -72.66 3.15
CA LEU A 437 41.29 -71.74 4.16
C LEU A 437 41.36 -70.29 3.63
N ALA A 438 41.84 -70.10 2.40
CA ALA A 438 41.92 -68.79 1.76
C ALA A 438 40.54 -68.16 1.51
N ASN A 439 39.52 -68.98 1.18
CA ASN A 439 38.14 -68.53 1.07
C ASN A 439 37.59 -68.07 2.44
N TYR A 440 37.72 -68.91 3.47
CA TYR A 440 37.27 -68.58 4.84
C TYR A 440 37.94 -67.31 5.39
N GLN A 441 39.22 -67.08 5.11
CA GLN A 441 39.92 -65.84 5.46
C GLN A 441 39.32 -64.61 4.74
N ARG A 442 38.96 -64.74 3.46
CA ARG A 442 38.34 -63.68 2.66
C ARG A 442 36.93 -63.35 3.17
N ASP A 443 36.13 -64.37 3.46
CA ASP A 443 34.77 -64.22 3.97
C ASP A 443 34.76 -63.60 5.38
N LYS A 444 35.73 -63.99 6.23
CA LYS A 444 35.97 -63.35 7.53
C LYS A 444 36.29 -61.86 7.39
N GLN A 445 37.09 -61.46 6.40
CA GLN A 445 37.39 -60.05 6.13
C GLN A 445 36.17 -59.29 5.60
N ILE A 446 35.38 -59.90 4.69
CA ILE A 446 34.12 -59.33 4.21
C ILE A 446 33.14 -59.12 5.37
N LEU A 447 33.01 -60.10 6.28
CA LEU A 447 32.16 -60.02 7.47
C LEU A 447 32.59 -58.92 8.46
N LEU A 448 33.90 -58.62 8.55
CA LEU A 448 34.38 -57.48 9.33
C LEU A 448 34.00 -56.15 8.66
N CYS A 449 34.17 -56.03 7.34
CA CYS A 449 33.79 -54.84 6.59
C CYS A 449 32.27 -54.58 6.61
N THR A 450 31.43 -55.62 6.48
CA THR A 450 29.97 -55.46 6.54
C THR A 450 29.49 -55.14 7.95
N LYS A 451 30.08 -55.73 9.01
CA LYS A 451 29.80 -55.34 10.41
C LYS A 451 30.24 -53.90 10.72
N ALA A 452 31.35 -53.43 10.14
CA ALA A 452 31.76 -52.04 10.26
C ALA A 452 30.76 -51.08 9.59
N ARG A 453 30.34 -51.39 8.36
CA ARG A 453 29.32 -50.60 7.64
C ARG A 453 27.97 -50.60 8.36
N LEU A 454 27.53 -51.76 8.86
CA LEU A 454 26.28 -51.89 9.62
C LEU A 454 26.26 -50.95 10.83
N LYS A 455 27.33 -50.92 11.63
CA LYS A 455 27.46 -50.01 12.79
C LYS A 455 27.39 -48.53 12.42
N VAL A 456 27.88 -48.15 11.24
CA VAL A 456 27.76 -46.76 10.74
C VAL A 456 26.29 -46.47 10.40
N THR A 457 25.65 -47.33 9.61
CA THR A 457 24.23 -47.15 9.24
C THR A 457 23.26 -47.25 10.43
N GLU A 458 23.58 -48.05 11.45
CA GLU A 458 22.84 -48.12 12.72
C GLU A 458 22.96 -46.83 13.55
N LYS A 459 24.09 -46.09 13.41
CA LYS A 459 24.26 -44.79 14.05
C LYS A 459 23.51 -43.72 13.26
N GLU A 460 23.72 -43.67 11.95
CA GLU A 460 23.03 -42.74 11.04
C GLU A 460 21.51 -42.83 11.19
N LEU A 461 20.95 -44.05 11.30
CA LEU A 461 19.52 -44.26 11.56
C LEU A 461 19.06 -43.67 12.90
N LYS A 462 19.84 -43.81 13.97
CA LYS A 462 19.49 -43.28 15.31
C LYS A 462 19.61 -41.76 15.36
N ASP A 463 20.64 -41.21 14.71
CA ASP A 463 20.83 -39.77 14.57
C ASP A 463 19.64 -39.16 13.78
N LEU A 464 19.24 -39.76 12.64
CA LEU A 464 18.05 -39.34 11.88
C LEU A 464 16.74 -39.50 12.65
N GLN A 465 16.55 -40.58 13.41
CA GLN A 465 15.36 -40.78 14.24
C GLN A 465 15.21 -39.68 15.30
N TRP A 466 16.33 -39.25 15.91
CA TRP A 466 16.33 -38.15 16.86
C TRP A 466 16.06 -36.79 16.19
N GLU A 467 16.65 -36.52 15.03
CA GLU A 467 16.36 -35.30 14.25
C GLU A 467 14.88 -35.23 13.83
N HIS A 468 14.30 -36.36 13.41
CA HIS A 468 12.90 -36.48 13.03
C HIS A 468 11.95 -36.16 14.19
N GLU A 469 12.15 -36.78 15.37
CA GLU A 469 11.38 -36.52 16.60
C GLU A 469 11.45 -35.03 16.98
N VAL A 470 12.65 -34.43 16.94
CA VAL A 470 12.84 -32.99 17.22
C VAL A 470 12.14 -32.10 16.18
N LEU A 471 12.07 -32.53 14.92
CA LEU A 471 11.33 -31.84 13.85
C LEU A 471 9.81 -31.95 14.04
N GLU A 472 9.28 -33.11 14.41
CA GLU A 472 7.85 -33.29 14.67
C GLU A 472 7.39 -32.45 15.86
N GLN A 473 8.10 -32.50 17.00
CA GLN A 473 7.78 -31.67 18.17
C GLN A 473 7.79 -30.17 17.84
N ARG A 474 8.73 -29.71 17.02
CA ARG A 474 8.77 -28.32 16.52
C ARG A 474 7.58 -28.01 15.61
N PHE A 475 7.24 -28.92 14.69
CA PHE A 475 6.10 -28.76 13.78
C PHE A 475 4.77 -28.67 14.54
N THR A 476 4.52 -29.59 15.49
CA THR A 476 3.34 -29.57 16.36
C THR A 476 3.23 -28.25 17.12
N LYS A 477 4.33 -27.74 17.67
CA LYS A 477 4.34 -26.44 18.36
C LYS A 477 4.02 -25.27 17.43
N VAL A 478 4.63 -25.20 16.25
CA VAL A 478 4.34 -24.14 15.25
C VAL A 478 2.88 -24.21 14.77
N GLN A 479 2.32 -25.42 14.64
CA GLN A 479 0.90 -25.61 14.33
C GLN A 479 -0.02 -25.11 15.47
N GLN A 480 0.32 -25.37 16.73
CA GLN A 480 -0.41 -24.82 17.87
C GLN A 480 -0.36 -23.29 17.93
N GLU A 481 0.83 -22.69 17.72
CA GLU A 481 1.01 -21.23 17.68
C GLU A 481 0.22 -20.59 16.53
N ARG A 482 0.20 -21.23 15.34
CA ARG A 482 -0.65 -20.84 14.20
C ARG A 482 -2.13 -20.83 14.59
N ASP A 483 -2.63 -21.94 15.17
CA ASP A 483 -4.05 -22.11 15.45
C ASP A 483 -4.52 -21.21 16.60
N GLU A 484 -3.67 -20.96 17.60
CA GLU A 484 -3.92 -19.95 18.63
C GLU A 484 -3.97 -18.53 18.05
N LEU A 485 -3.07 -18.18 17.13
CA LEU A 485 -3.05 -16.87 16.47
C LEU A 485 -4.31 -16.65 15.60
N TYR A 486 -4.77 -17.68 14.87
CA TYR A 486 -6.04 -17.62 14.13
C TYR A 486 -7.24 -17.43 15.06
N ARG A 487 -7.32 -18.16 16.18
CA ARG A 487 -8.39 -17.98 17.18
C ARG A 487 -8.40 -16.56 17.75
N LYS A 488 -7.23 -16.04 18.14
CA LYS A 488 -7.06 -14.65 18.64
C LYS A 488 -7.45 -13.60 17.60
N PHE A 489 -7.10 -13.80 16.33
CA PHE A 489 -7.47 -12.90 15.24
C PHE A 489 -8.99 -12.85 15.01
N THR A 490 -9.66 -14.01 14.95
CA THR A 490 -11.12 -14.09 14.79
C THR A 490 -11.84 -13.47 15.99
N ALA A 491 -11.40 -13.74 17.22
CA ALA A 491 -11.97 -13.16 18.42
C ALA A 491 -11.83 -11.62 18.45
N ALA A 492 -10.66 -11.08 18.08
CA ALA A 492 -10.45 -9.63 18.01
C ALA A 492 -11.32 -8.95 16.94
N ILE A 493 -11.56 -9.60 15.79
CA ILE A 493 -12.51 -9.10 14.78
C ILE A 493 -13.93 -9.05 15.36
N GLN A 494 -14.38 -10.13 16.00
CA GLN A 494 -15.72 -10.21 16.61
C GLN A 494 -15.90 -9.16 17.72
N GLU A 495 -14.89 -8.96 18.57
CA GLU A 495 -14.89 -7.94 19.62
C GLU A 495 -14.99 -6.52 19.04
N VAL A 496 -14.22 -6.20 17.99
CA VAL A 496 -14.29 -4.91 17.30
C VAL A 496 -15.65 -4.71 16.64
N GLN A 497 -16.18 -5.72 15.94
CA GLN A 497 -17.50 -5.68 15.31
C GLN A 497 -18.63 -5.51 16.33
N GLN A 498 -18.55 -6.17 17.49
CA GLN A 498 -19.50 -6.02 18.58
C GLN A 498 -19.44 -4.61 19.18
N LYS A 499 -18.23 -4.06 19.38
CA LYS A 499 -18.02 -2.70 19.92
C LYS A 499 -18.48 -1.61 18.95
N THR A 500 -18.29 -1.77 17.64
CA THR A 500 -18.83 -0.82 16.64
C THR A 500 -20.34 -0.98 16.49
N GLY A 501 -20.85 -2.21 16.41
CA GLY A 501 -22.28 -2.48 16.35
C GLY A 501 -23.05 -1.91 17.55
N PHE A 502 -22.53 -2.04 18.77
CA PHE A 502 -23.13 -1.43 19.96
C PHE A 502 -23.09 0.11 19.92
N LYS A 503 -21.99 0.72 19.46
CA LYS A 503 -21.92 2.17 19.27
C LYS A 503 -22.95 2.66 18.25
N ASN A 504 -23.07 1.96 17.11
CA ASN A 504 -24.06 2.28 16.08
C ASN A 504 -25.48 2.19 16.62
N LEU A 505 -25.84 1.09 17.29
CA LEU A 505 -27.16 0.91 17.92
C LEU A 505 -27.49 2.01 18.95
N VAL A 506 -26.50 2.48 19.71
CA VAL A 506 -26.68 3.61 20.65
C VAL A 506 -26.87 4.93 19.91
N LEU A 507 -26.19 5.16 18.80
CA LEU A 507 -26.37 6.36 17.95
C LEU A 507 -27.72 6.33 17.22
N GLU A 508 -28.12 5.19 16.67
CA GLU A 508 -29.44 4.96 16.04
C GLU A 508 -30.58 5.23 17.04
N ARG A 509 -30.50 4.69 18.26
CA ARG A 509 -31.49 4.96 19.32
C ARG A 509 -31.52 6.43 19.74
N LYS A 510 -30.37 7.12 19.78
CA LYS A 510 -30.33 8.57 20.04
C LYS A 510 -30.98 9.35 18.90
N LEU A 511 -30.71 8.99 17.65
CA LEU A 511 -31.29 9.62 16.47
C LEU A 511 -32.82 9.42 16.44
N GLN A 512 -33.30 8.20 16.68
CA GLN A 512 -34.74 7.90 16.82
C GLN A 512 -35.41 8.71 17.93
N ALA A 513 -34.77 8.81 19.11
CA ALA A 513 -35.31 9.59 20.23
C ALA A 513 -35.34 11.10 19.94
N LEU A 514 -34.35 11.62 19.20
CA LEU A 514 -34.33 13.02 18.74
C LEU A 514 -35.36 13.28 17.64
N SER A 515 -35.54 12.36 16.68
CA SER A 515 -36.57 12.43 15.63
C SER A 515 -37.96 12.52 16.26
N ALA A 516 -38.31 11.57 17.14
CA ALA A 516 -39.59 11.58 17.86
C ALA A 516 -39.80 12.82 18.74
N ALA A 517 -38.71 13.43 19.24
CA ALA A 517 -38.79 14.71 19.97
C ALA A 517 -39.03 15.91 19.05
N VAL A 518 -38.45 15.91 17.83
CA VAL A 518 -38.70 16.92 16.79
C VAL A 518 -40.12 16.78 16.25
N GLU A 519 -40.55 15.58 15.84
CA GLU A 519 -41.91 15.28 15.38
C GLU A 519 -42.96 15.74 16.40
N LYS A 520 -42.76 15.41 17.69
CA LYS A 520 -43.64 15.88 18.77
C LYS A 520 -43.63 17.40 18.93
N LYS A 521 -42.51 18.08 18.67
CA LYS A 521 -42.42 19.54 18.73
C LYS A 521 -43.07 20.22 17.53
N GLU A 522 -42.95 19.65 16.34
CA GLU A 522 -43.65 20.09 15.13
C GLU A 522 -45.18 19.98 15.30
N VAL A 523 -45.68 18.85 15.82
CA VAL A 523 -47.12 18.69 16.14
C VAL A 523 -47.57 19.74 17.16
N GLN A 524 -46.86 19.89 18.29
CA GLN A 524 -47.19 20.91 19.30
C GLN A 524 -47.15 22.35 18.76
N PHE A 525 -46.22 22.64 17.84
CA PHE A 525 -46.12 23.94 17.19
C PHE A 525 -47.31 24.18 16.25
N ASN A 526 -47.64 23.21 15.39
CA ASN A 526 -48.75 23.29 14.45
C ASN A 526 -50.11 23.41 15.18
N GLU A 527 -50.31 22.69 16.29
CA GLU A 527 -51.49 22.84 17.17
C GLU A 527 -51.63 24.28 17.70
N VAL A 528 -50.54 24.86 18.21
CA VAL A 528 -50.53 26.24 18.72
C VAL A 528 -50.77 27.26 17.61
N LEU A 529 -50.17 27.07 16.42
CA LEU A 529 -50.42 27.95 15.27
C LEU A 529 -51.88 27.93 14.83
N ALA A 530 -52.49 26.74 14.72
CA ALA A 530 -53.89 26.58 14.35
C ALA A 530 -54.85 27.19 15.38
N ALA A 531 -54.56 27.05 16.67
CA ALA A 531 -55.36 27.63 17.74
C ALA A 531 -55.26 29.17 17.83
N SER A 532 -54.13 29.75 17.40
CA SER A 532 -53.83 31.18 17.62
C SER A 532 -54.42 32.13 16.56
N ASN A 533 -54.93 31.63 15.43
CA ASN A 533 -55.54 32.43 14.36
C ASN A 533 -54.71 33.66 13.91
N LEU A 534 -53.38 33.53 13.89
CA LEU A 534 -52.45 34.60 13.53
C LEU A 534 -52.44 34.83 12.01
N ASP A 535 -52.15 36.06 11.58
CA ASP A 535 -51.85 36.35 10.17
C ASP A 535 -50.63 35.52 9.69
N PRO A 536 -50.78 34.64 8.68
CA PRO A 536 -49.67 33.83 8.18
C PRO A 536 -48.49 34.67 7.64
N ALA A 537 -48.73 35.87 7.12
CA ALA A 537 -47.67 36.72 6.59
C ALA A 537 -46.80 37.32 7.71
N ALA A 538 -47.42 37.92 8.73
CA ALA A 538 -46.74 38.41 9.92
C ALA A 538 -46.01 37.28 10.67
N LEU A 539 -46.65 36.12 10.84
CA LEU A 539 -46.06 34.95 11.47
C LEU A 539 -44.79 34.49 10.73
N THR A 540 -44.86 34.29 9.42
CA THR A 540 -43.72 33.85 8.60
C THR A 540 -42.56 34.84 8.69
N LEU A 541 -42.84 36.14 8.71
CA LEU A 541 -41.83 37.19 8.86
C LEU A 541 -41.16 37.16 10.25
N VAL A 542 -41.89 36.83 11.32
CA VAL A 542 -41.34 36.71 12.68
C VAL A 542 -40.53 35.42 12.83
N SER A 543 -41.03 34.27 12.37
CA SER A 543 -40.31 33.00 12.39
C SER A 543 -38.97 33.11 11.66
N ARG A 544 -38.98 33.64 10.43
CA ARG A 544 -37.74 33.82 9.67
C ARG A 544 -36.75 34.76 10.36
N LYS A 545 -37.21 35.88 10.94
CA LYS A 545 -36.32 36.77 11.72
C LYS A 545 -35.72 36.08 12.94
N LEU A 546 -36.45 35.14 13.57
CA LEU A 546 -35.94 34.34 14.67
C LEU A 546 -34.91 33.30 14.18
N GLU A 547 -35.17 32.65 13.04
CA GLU A 547 -34.23 31.75 12.35
C GLU A 547 -32.93 32.48 11.96
N ASP A 548 -33.02 33.64 11.30
CA ASP A 548 -31.89 34.49 10.91
C ASP A 548 -31.02 34.85 12.16
N VAL A 549 -31.64 35.11 13.32
CA VAL A 549 -30.95 35.38 14.60
C VAL A 549 -30.37 34.12 15.25
N LEU A 550 -31.04 32.97 15.13
CA LEU A 550 -30.55 31.69 15.65
C LEU A 550 -29.35 31.19 14.83
N GLU A 551 -29.40 31.27 13.50
CA GLU A 551 -28.26 30.91 12.62
C GLU A 551 -27.06 31.83 12.87
N SER A 552 -27.28 33.15 13.00
CA SER A 552 -26.23 34.12 13.37
C SER A 552 -25.55 33.76 14.71
N LYS A 553 -26.33 33.42 15.74
CA LYS A 553 -25.80 32.96 17.04
C LYS A 553 -25.09 31.61 16.91
N ASN A 554 -25.61 30.68 16.12
CA ASN A 554 -25.01 29.37 15.89
C ASN A 554 -23.68 29.47 15.12
N SER A 555 -23.55 30.39 14.16
CA SER A 555 -22.24 30.72 13.56
C SER A 555 -21.31 31.26 14.64
N THR A 556 -21.73 32.32 15.36
CA THR A 556 -20.91 32.95 16.40
C THR A 556 -20.41 31.94 17.45
N ILE A 557 -21.21 30.94 17.82
CA ILE A 557 -20.79 29.84 18.69
C ILE A 557 -19.72 28.95 18.04
N LYS A 558 -19.89 28.53 16.77
CA LYS A 558 -18.88 27.75 16.01
C LYS A 558 -17.58 28.54 15.87
N ASP A 559 -17.68 29.82 15.54
CA ASP A 559 -16.57 30.75 15.33
C ASP A 559 -15.78 30.97 16.63
N LEU A 560 -16.46 31.20 17.75
CA LEU A 560 -15.83 31.31 19.08
C LEU A 560 -15.23 29.99 19.57
N GLN A 561 -15.83 28.83 19.24
CA GLN A 561 -15.25 27.51 19.55
C GLN A 561 -13.98 27.25 18.73
N TYR A 562 -13.97 27.63 17.45
CA TYR A 562 -12.78 27.56 16.60
C TYR A 562 -11.68 28.49 17.11
N GLU A 563 -12.01 29.73 17.47
CA GLU A 563 -11.06 30.69 18.03
C GLU A 563 -10.47 30.24 19.36
N LEU A 564 -11.29 29.72 20.27
CA LEU A 564 -10.82 29.12 21.53
C LEU A 564 -9.82 27.98 21.25
N ALA A 565 -10.11 27.11 20.30
CA ALA A 565 -9.22 26.02 19.91
C ALA A 565 -7.94 26.50 19.22
N ARG A 566 -8.02 27.56 18.41
CA ARG A 566 -6.89 28.23 17.77
C ARG A 566 -5.94 28.85 18.81
N VAL A 567 -6.50 29.55 19.81
CA VAL A 567 -5.74 30.15 20.91
C VAL A 567 -5.13 29.09 21.83
N CYS A 568 -5.90 28.06 22.24
CA CYS A 568 -5.39 26.94 23.02
C CYS A 568 -4.25 26.20 22.30
N LYS A 569 -4.33 26.06 20.96
CA LYS A 569 -3.23 25.50 20.18
C LYS A 569 -2.00 26.42 20.16
N ALA A 570 -2.19 27.71 19.89
CA ALA A 570 -1.10 28.67 19.86
C ALA A 570 -0.37 28.77 21.21
N HIS A 571 -1.10 28.70 22.33
CA HIS A 571 -0.54 28.60 23.69
C HIS A 571 0.30 27.33 23.87
N ASN A 572 -0.25 26.15 23.56
CA ASN A 572 0.47 24.87 23.71
C ASN A 572 1.72 24.77 22.80
N ASP A 573 1.64 25.29 21.57
CA ASP A 573 2.80 25.33 20.67
C ASP A 573 3.85 26.35 21.15
N LEU A 574 3.43 27.52 21.67
CA LEU A 574 4.32 28.51 22.25
C LEU A 574 5.08 27.94 23.46
N LEU A 575 4.38 27.23 24.37
CA LEU A 575 5.01 26.52 25.49
C LEU A 575 6.11 25.59 25.01
N ARG A 576 5.83 24.73 24.02
CA ARG A 576 6.83 23.80 23.44
C ARG A 576 8.02 24.53 22.81
N THR A 577 7.81 25.70 22.20
CA THR A 577 8.94 26.50 21.68
C THR A 577 9.78 27.11 22.80
N TYR A 578 9.18 27.51 23.93
CA TYR A 578 9.94 27.95 25.11
C TYR A 578 10.71 26.81 25.76
N GLU A 579 10.09 25.64 25.95
CA GLU A 579 10.77 24.44 26.46
C GLU A 579 11.98 24.07 25.59
N ALA A 580 11.80 24.03 24.26
CA ALA A 580 12.87 23.76 23.32
C ALA A 580 13.98 24.83 23.35
N LYS A 581 13.64 26.11 23.58
CA LYS A 581 14.62 27.20 23.70
C LYS A 581 15.39 27.14 25.02
N LEU A 582 14.73 26.86 26.15
CA LEU A 582 15.39 26.70 27.45
C LEU A 582 16.39 25.55 27.40
N LEU A 583 15.98 24.39 26.87
CA LEU A 583 16.87 23.24 26.66
C LEU A 583 18.03 23.57 25.71
N ALA A 584 17.80 24.34 24.63
CA ALA A 584 18.86 24.76 23.70
C ALA A 584 19.88 25.74 24.32
N PHE A 585 19.48 26.51 25.35
CA PHE A 585 20.38 27.32 26.16
C PHE A 585 20.98 26.57 27.37
N GLY A 586 20.75 25.25 27.47
CA GLY A 586 21.28 24.42 28.56
C GLY A 586 20.58 24.61 29.91
N ILE A 587 19.38 25.19 29.93
CA ILE A 587 18.56 25.39 31.14
C ILE A 587 17.62 24.17 31.29
N PRO A 588 17.78 23.33 32.34
CA PRO A 588 16.85 22.25 32.63
C PRO A 588 15.44 22.79 32.94
N LEU A 589 14.41 22.11 32.45
CA LEU A 589 13.01 22.53 32.68
C LEU A 589 12.62 22.47 34.17
N ASP A 590 13.27 21.60 34.94
CA ASP A 590 13.08 21.48 36.39
C ASP A 590 13.50 22.76 37.15
N ASN A 591 14.44 23.54 36.59
CA ASN A 591 14.92 24.79 37.20
C ASN A 591 13.94 25.96 37.04
N VAL A 592 12.86 25.80 36.27
CA VAL A 592 11.87 26.86 35.98
C VAL A 592 10.93 27.10 37.17
N GLY A 593 10.83 26.15 38.11
CA GLY A 593 10.11 26.32 39.38
C GLY A 593 8.57 26.27 39.29
N PHE A 594 8.00 26.34 38.09
CA PHE A 594 6.58 26.13 37.81
C PHE A 594 6.38 25.20 36.62
N LYS A 595 5.27 24.44 36.61
CA LYS A 595 4.86 23.64 35.45
C LYS A 595 3.75 24.37 34.69
N PRO A 596 3.92 24.71 33.41
CA PRO A 596 2.85 25.27 32.60
C PRO A 596 1.63 24.34 32.50
N LEU A 597 0.43 24.92 32.45
CA LEU A 597 -0.80 24.18 32.16
C LEU A 597 -1.02 24.14 30.64
N GLU A 598 -0.98 22.95 30.04
CA GLU A 598 -1.45 22.73 28.67
C GLU A 598 -2.98 22.91 28.62
N THR A 599 -3.48 23.75 27.73
CA THR A 599 -4.91 23.97 27.52
C THR A 599 -5.49 22.91 26.58
N ALA A 600 -6.37 22.05 27.10
CA ALA A 600 -7.09 21.05 26.33
C ALA A 600 -8.56 21.48 26.10
N VAL A 601 -8.98 21.58 24.83
CA VAL A 601 -10.38 21.87 24.48
C VAL A 601 -11.18 20.58 24.52
N ILE A 602 -12.15 20.50 25.43
CA ILE A 602 -13.02 19.33 25.61
C ILE A 602 -13.78 19.06 24.30
N GLY A 603 -13.62 17.85 23.77
CA GLY A 603 -14.30 17.40 22.55
C GLY A 603 -13.60 17.73 21.23
N GLN A 604 -12.44 18.40 21.24
CA GLN A 604 -11.67 18.69 20.01
C GLN A 604 -10.25 18.10 20.07
N THR A 605 -9.78 17.54 18.95
CA THR A 605 -8.40 17.02 18.83
C THR A 605 -7.50 18.05 18.17
N LEU A 606 -6.70 18.75 18.98
CA LEU A 606 -5.69 19.71 18.51
C LEU A 606 -4.51 18.96 17.86
N GLY A 607 -4.18 19.28 16.60
CA GLY A 607 -3.07 18.65 15.89
C GLY A 607 -1.71 18.99 16.53
N GLN A 608 -0.86 17.98 16.75
CA GLN A 608 0.39 18.13 17.53
C GLN A 608 1.57 18.81 16.80
N GLY A 609 1.44 19.08 15.49
CA GLY A 609 2.50 19.71 14.69
C GLY A 609 2.44 21.25 14.68
N PRO A 610 3.56 21.94 14.42
CA PRO A 610 3.62 23.41 14.38
C PRO A 610 2.76 24.03 13.27
N ALA A 611 2.43 23.27 12.23
CA ALA A 611 1.45 23.64 11.18
C ALA A 611 0.17 22.78 11.22
N GLY A 612 -0.09 22.07 12.32
CA GLY A 612 -1.28 21.26 12.50
C GLY A 612 -2.54 22.12 12.53
N LEU A 613 -3.53 21.80 11.68
CA LEU A 613 -4.84 22.45 11.69
C LEU A 613 -5.63 22.06 12.95
N VAL A 614 -6.51 22.96 13.39
CA VAL A 614 -7.58 22.63 14.36
C VAL A 614 -8.62 21.81 13.61
N GLY A 615 -8.76 20.53 13.97
CA GLY A 615 -9.81 19.67 13.43
C GLY A 615 -11.13 19.92 14.16
N THR A 616 -12.14 20.42 13.46
CA THR A 616 -13.52 20.41 13.96
C THR A 616 -13.97 18.97 14.17
N PRO A 617 -14.60 18.62 15.30
CA PRO A 617 -15.11 17.27 15.53
C PRO A 617 -16.27 16.97 14.56
N THR A 618 -16.26 15.75 14.02
CA THR A 618 -17.31 15.15 13.19
C THR A 618 -18.27 14.31 14.03
#